data_AF-A0A975QYL0-F1
#
_entry.id   AF-A0A975QYL0-F1
#
_cell.length_a   1.000
_cell.length_b   1.000
_cell.length_c   1.000
_cell.angle_alpha   90.00
_cell.angle_beta   90.00
_cell.angle_gamma   90.00
#
_symmetry.space_group_name_H-M   'P 1'
#
loop_
_entity.id
_entity.type
_entity.pdbx_description
1 polymer ?
#
loop_
_entity_poly.entity_id
_entity_poly.type
_entity_poly.pdbx_seq_one_letter_code
_entity_poly.pdbx_strand_id
1 'polypeptide(L)'
;MNATNISPASRSRFALLALDVVLITVFAALGRDTHEHGLDPAGVLVTASPFLAACLAGWALLGRWRSPARIWPAGIILWLFTVAAGLGIRALAGGGVAPSFAVVTLLVLGLFLLLPRAVAALVRRSRRNRQPGRSGQPASAGDRLTDRA
;
A
#
# COMPACT_ATOMS: atom_id res chain seq x y z
N MET A 1 -6.74 -30.58 -10.06
CA MET A 1 -7.29 -29.21 -10.13
C MET A 1 -6.45 -28.32 -9.21
N ASN A 2 -5.84 -27.28 -9.77
CA ASN A 2 -4.71 -26.54 -9.20
C ASN A 2 -5.06 -25.73 -7.95
N ALA A 3 -4.50 -26.10 -6.80
CA ALA A 3 -4.31 -25.17 -5.70
C ALA A 3 -3.23 -24.17 -6.12
N THR A 4 -3.62 -22.95 -6.44
CA THR A 4 -2.69 -21.86 -6.77
C THR A 4 -1.83 -21.58 -5.54
N ASN A 5 -0.58 -22.05 -5.58
CA ASN A 5 0.45 -21.74 -4.59
C ASN A 5 0.86 -20.27 -4.73
N ILE A 6 0.00 -19.37 -4.25
CA ILE A 6 0.29 -17.94 -4.16
C ILE A 6 1.39 -17.78 -3.11
N SER A 7 2.61 -17.49 -3.57
CA SER A 7 3.76 -17.21 -2.70
C SER A 7 3.39 -16.13 -1.65
N PRO A 8 3.91 -16.21 -0.41
CA PRO A 8 3.54 -15.27 0.67
C PRO A 8 3.79 -13.79 0.30
N ALA A 9 4.76 -13.52 -0.56
CA ALA A 9 5.02 -12.18 -1.10
C ALA A 9 3.91 -11.68 -2.03
N SER A 10 3.33 -12.55 -2.87
CA SER A 10 2.19 -12.22 -3.73
C SER A 10 0.93 -11.95 -2.92
N ARG A 11 0.72 -12.73 -1.85
CA ARG A 11 -0.42 -12.57 -0.94
C ARG A 11 -0.40 -11.21 -0.22
N SER A 12 0.80 -10.76 0.21
CA SER A 12 0.98 -9.43 0.83
C SER A 12 0.75 -8.27 -0.13
N ARG A 13 1.13 -8.40 -1.41
CA ARG A 13 0.87 -7.35 -2.42
C ARG A 13 -0.61 -7.18 -2.69
N PHE A 14 -1.32 -8.29 -2.85
CA PHE A 14 -2.77 -8.28 -3.06
C PHE A 14 -3.50 -7.65 -1.88
N ALA A 15 -3.09 -7.97 -0.65
CA ALA A 15 -3.67 -7.36 0.55
C ALA A 15 -3.46 -5.84 0.61
N LEU A 16 -2.26 -5.34 0.24
CA LEU A 16 -1.98 -3.90 0.19
C LEU A 16 -2.80 -3.19 -0.90
N LEU A 17 -2.93 -3.81 -2.08
CA LEU A 17 -3.73 -3.27 -3.16
C LEU A 17 -5.22 -3.19 -2.77
N ALA A 18 -5.76 -4.26 -2.18
CA ALA A 18 -7.14 -4.29 -1.71
C ALA A 18 -7.38 -3.22 -0.64
N LEU A 19 -6.43 -3.03 0.27
CA LEU A 19 -6.49 -1.97 1.27
C LEU A 19 -6.51 -0.58 0.61
N ASP A 20 -5.59 -0.30 -0.31
CA ASP A 20 -5.53 0.98 -1.04
C ASP A 20 -6.88 1.28 -1.74
N VAL A 21 -7.50 0.28 -2.39
CA VAL A 21 -8.82 0.39 -3.04
C VAL A 21 -9.95 0.69 -2.05
N VAL A 22 -10.02 -0.04 -0.94
CA VAL A 22 -11.03 0.18 0.10
C VAL A 22 -10.90 1.58 0.69
N LEU A 23 -9.69 2.02 1.00
CA LEU A 23 -9.40 3.32 1.57
C LEU A 23 -9.80 4.46 0.62
N ILE A 24 -9.50 4.34 -0.67
CA ILE A 24 -9.95 5.32 -1.69
C ILE A 24 -11.47 5.37 -1.79
N THR A 25 -12.14 4.22 -1.73
CA THR A 25 -13.60 4.13 -1.81
C THR A 25 -14.26 4.77 -0.59
N VAL A 26 -13.72 4.53 0.60
CA VAL A 26 -14.18 5.15 1.85
C VAL A 26 -14.00 6.67 1.81
N PHE A 27 -12.87 7.16 1.31
CA PHE A 27 -12.65 8.59 1.11
C PHE A 27 -13.70 9.22 0.19
N ALA A 28 -13.99 8.58 -0.94
CA ALA A 28 -15.01 9.06 -1.88
C ALA A 28 -16.42 9.07 -1.25
N ALA A 29 -16.76 8.04 -0.47
CA ALA A 29 -18.02 7.96 0.25
C ALA A 29 -18.16 9.09 1.28
N LEU A 30 -17.12 9.28 2.12
CA LEU A 30 -17.11 10.33 3.15
C LEU A 30 -17.18 11.73 2.53
N GLY A 31 -16.44 11.98 1.46
CA GLY A 31 -16.47 13.29 0.77
C GLY A 31 -17.84 13.60 0.16
N ARG A 32 -18.55 12.57 -0.32
CA ARG A 32 -19.88 12.72 -0.90
C ARG A 32 -20.95 12.92 0.18
N ASP A 33 -20.88 12.18 1.29
CA ASP A 33 -21.78 12.34 2.45
C ASP A 33 -21.75 13.76 3.04
N THR A 34 -20.58 14.41 3.04
CA THR A 34 -20.43 15.80 3.50
C THR A 34 -21.00 16.85 2.55
N HIS A 35 -21.32 16.53 1.29
CA HIS A 35 -21.71 17.51 0.28
C HIS A 35 -23.05 17.19 -0.42
N GLU A 36 -23.51 15.94 -0.41
CA GLU A 36 -24.79 15.51 -0.97
C GLU A 36 -25.65 14.87 0.12
N HIS A 37 -26.96 15.13 0.08
CA HIS A 37 -27.90 14.57 1.04
C HIS A 37 -28.24 13.13 0.64
N GLY A 38 -27.32 12.20 0.85
CA GLY A 38 -27.55 10.76 0.68
C GLY A 38 -26.36 10.00 0.08
N LEU A 39 -26.12 8.81 0.60
CA LEU A 39 -25.13 7.86 0.07
C LEU A 39 -25.72 7.09 -1.11
N ASP A 40 -25.45 7.55 -2.34
CA ASP A 40 -25.66 6.76 -3.56
C ASP A 40 -24.40 5.96 -3.92
N PRO A 41 -24.43 4.62 -3.88
CA PRO A 41 -23.28 3.78 -4.24
C PRO A 41 -22.73 4.06 -5.65
N ALA A 42 -23.59 4.39 -6.62
CA ALA A 42 -23.16 4.69 -7.99
C ALA A 42 -22.38 6.02 -8.02
N GLY A 43 -22.91 7.06 -7.37
CA GLY A 43 -22.24 8.35 -7.18
C GLY A 43 -20.89 8.23 -6.45
N VAL A 44 -20.77 7.35 -5.46
CA VAL A 44 -19.49 7.06 -4.78
C VAL A 44 -18.48 6.46 -5.77
N LEU A 45 -18.89 5.49 -6.58
CA LEU A 45 -17.99 4.87 -7.57
C LEU A 45 -17.54 5.85 -8.65
N VAL A 46 -18.43 6.73 -9.14
CA VAL A 46 -18.08 7.80 -10.08
C VAL A 46 -17.10 8.80 -9.46
N THR A 47 -17.24 9.07 -8.16
CA THR A 47 -16.32 9.97 -7.43
C THR A 47 -14.97 9.31 -7.18
N ALA A 48 -14.96 8.01 -6.89
CA ALA A 48 -13.76 7.21 -6.62
C ALA A 48 -12.98 6.86 -7.89
N SER A 49 -13.65 6.71 -9.04
CA SER A 49 -13.07 6.19 -10.28
C SER A 49 -11.77 6.90 -10.73
N PRO A 50 -11.63 8.24 -10.72
CA PRO A 50 -10.36 8.88 -11.11
C PRO A 50 -9.21 8.49 -10.18
N PHE A 51 -9.46 8.36 -8.88
CA PHE A 51 -8.45 8.00 -7.88
C PHE A 51 -8.10 6.52 -7.93
N LEU A 52 -9.10 5.66 -8.14
CA LEU A 52 -8.90 4.23 -8.33
C LEU A 52 -8.09 3.97 -9.61
N ALA A 53 -8.42 4.65 -10.71
CA ALA A 53 -7.67 4.55 -11.97
C ALA A 53 -6.21 4.99 -11.77
N ALA A 54 -5.98 6.12 -11.11
CA ALA A 54 -4.63 6.60 -10.79
C ALA A 54 -3.86 5.64 -9.88
N CYS A 55 -4.51 5.06 -8.87
CA CYS A 55 -3.91 4.09 -7.95
C CYS A 55 -3.51 2.79 -8.66
N LEU A 56 -4.41 2.24 -9.49
CA LEU A 56 -4.15 1.04 -10.28
C LEU A 56 -3.03 1.26 -11.30
N ALA A 57 -3.03 2.42 -11.98
CA ALA A 57 -1.95 2.81 -12.88
C ALA A 57 -0.61 2.92 -12.13
N GLY A 58 -0.62 3.57 -10.97
CA GLY A 58 0.55 3.67 -10.11
C GLY A 58 1.08 2.30 -9.65
N TRP A 59 0.21 1.38 -9.26
CA TRP A 59 0.58 0.00 -8.94
C TRP A 59 1.11 -0.77 -10.14
N ALA A 60 0.59 -0.54 -11.35
CA ALA A 60 1.11 -1.16 -12.58
C ALA A 60 2.51 -0.64 -12.94
N LEU A 61 2.73 0.68 -12.83
CA LEU A 61 4.03 1.32 -13.09
C LEU A 61 5.07 0.93 -12.03
N LEU A 62 4.74 1.05 -10.74
CA LEU A 62 5.68 0.80 -9.64
C LEU A 62 5.78 -0.68 -9.26
N GLY A 63 4.73 -1.47 -9.46
CA GLY A 63 4.75 -2.91 -9.22
C GLY A 63 5.71 -3.65 -10.14
N ARG A 64 6.07 -3.04 -11.28
CA ARG A 64 7.13 -3.52 -12.18
C ARG A 64 8.53 -3.30 -11.61
N TRP A 65 8.71 -2.41 -10.63
CA TRP A 65 10.00 -2.06 -10.02
C TRP A 65 10.11 -2.67 -8.60
N ARG A 66 11.25 -3.29 -8.32
CA ARG A 66 11.41 -4.43 -7.41
C ARG A 66 11.25 -4.18 -5.89
N SER A 67 10.47 -3.21 -5.41
CA SER A 67 10.16 -3.01 -3.97
C SER A 67 8.99 -2.03 -3.70
N PRO A 68 7.73 -2.37 -4.01
CA PRO A 68 6.57 -1.50 -3.69
C PRO A 68 6.33 -1.29 -2.19
N ALA A 69 6.99 -2.07 -1.33
CA ALA A 69 6.89 -1.98 0.13
C ALA A 69 7.82 -0.93 0.77
N ARG A 70 8.61 -0.18 -0.02
CA ARG A 70 9.54 0.83 0.51
C ARG A 70 8.85 2.20 0.55
N ILE A 71 8.79 2.83 1.71
CA ILE A 71 8.14 4.15 1.92
C ILE A 71 8.80 5.22 1.04
N TRP A 72 10.14 5.22 1.00
CA TRP A 72 10.93 6.11 0.15
C TRP A 72 11.86 5.29 -0.76
N PRO A 73 11.99 5.63 -2.06
CA PRO A 73 11.26 6.69 -2.78
C PRO A 73 9.89 6.24 -3.35
N ALA A 74 9.64 4.93 -3.44
CA ALA A 74 8.50 4.36 -4.16
C ALA A 74 7.14 4.81 -3.61
N GLY A 75 6.95 4.80 -2.29
CA GLY A 75 5.68 5.21 -1.66
C GLY A 75 5.33 6.68 -1.92
N ILE A 76 6.31 7.58 -1.83
CA ILE A 76 6.08 9.02 -2.09
C ILE A 76 5.80 9.29 -3.57
N ILE A 77 6.53 8.65 -4.49
CA ILE A 77 6.25 8.80 -5.93
C ILE A 77 4.84 8.31 -6.26
N LEU A 78 4.43 7.16 -5.70
CA LEU A 78 3.07 6.64 -5.89
C LEU A 78 2.02 7.61 -5.36
N TRP A 79 2.24 8.15 -4.17
CA TRP A 79 1.31 9.09 -3.55
C TRP A 79 1.13 10.36 -4.39
N LEU A 80 2.24 11.02 -4.76
CA LEU A 80 2.20 12.24 -5.57
C LEU A 80 1.58 11.98 -6.94
N PHE A 81 1.93 10.86 -7.57
CA PHE A 81 1.33 10.46 -8.84
C PHE A 81 -0.18 10.24 -8.71
N THR A 82 -0.62 9.54 -7.65
CA THR A 82 -2.05 9.25 -7.44
C THR A 82 -2.85 10.52 -7.21
N VAL A 83 -2.30 11.48 -6.43
CA VAL A 83 -2.96 12.77 -6.19
C VAL A 83 -3.00 13.60 -7.47
N ALA A 84 -1.87 13.76 -8.16
CA ALA A 84 -1.79 14.58 -9.37
C ALA A 84 -2.66 14.02 -10.50
N ALA A 85 -2.56 12.71 -10.76
CA ALA A 85 -3.37 12.05 -11.79
C ALA A 85 -4.85 12.00 -11.41
N GLY A 86 -5.19 11.71 -10.15
CA GLY A 86 -6.58 11.66 -9.70
C GLY A 86 -7.29 13.01 -9.80
N LEU A 87 -6.63 14.10 -9.35
CA LEU A 87 -7.16 15.45 -9.50
C LEU A 87 -7.21 15.89 -10.98
N GLY A 88 -6.20 15.53 -11.77
CA GLY A 88 -6.16 15.83 -13.21
C GLY A 88 -7.28 15.15 -13.98
N ILE A 89 -7.47 13.83 -13.81
CA ILE A 89 -8.56 13.07 -14.44
C ILE A 89 -9.92 13.63 -14.01
N ARG A 90 -10.09 13.97 -12.73
CA ARG A 90 -11.32 14.57 -12.22
C ARG A 90 -11.63 15.92 -12.88
N ALA A 91 -10.63 16.79 -12.99
CA ALA A 91 -10.78 18.10 -13.62
C ALA A 91 -11.17 17.95 -15.10
N LEU A 92 -10.52 17.02 -15.82
CA LEU A 92 -10.82 16.73 -17.22
C LEU A 92 -12.21 16.12 -17.42
N ALA A 93 -12.70 15.35 -16.45
CA ALA A 93 -14.05 14.78 -16.44
C ALA A 93 -15.14 15.82 -16.09
N GLY A 94 -14.80 17.11 -15.97
CA GLY A 94 -15.73 18.18 -15.62
C GLY A 94 -16.05 18.29 -14.13
N GLY A 95 -15.35 17.54 -13.27
CA GLY A 95 -15.50 17.62 -11.83
C GLY A 95 -14.78 18.84 -11.26
N GLY A 96 -15.48 19.65 -10.46
CA GLY A 96 -14.87 20.77 -9.76
C GLY A 96 -13.73 20.30 -8.83
N VAL A 97 -12.62 21.06 -8.85
CA VAL A 97 -11.48 20.87 -7.95
C VAL A 97 -11.36 22.10 -7.06
N ALA A 98 -12.08 22.08 -5.93
CA ALA A 98 -11.91 23.11 -4.91
C ALA A 98 -10.52 22.99 -4.27
N PRO A 99 -9.86 24.11 -3.90
CA PRO A 99 -8.56 24.07 -3.22
C PRO A 99 -8.60 23.23 -1.93
N SER A 100 -9.69 23.30 -1.18
CA SER A 100 -9.93 22.47 0.01
C SER A 100 -9.97 20.98 -0.32
N PHE A 101 -10.66 20.60 -1.40
CA PHE A 101 -10.71 19.21 -1.87
C PHE A 101 -9.31 18.70 -2.24
N ALA A 102 -8.50 19.52 -2.93
CA ALA A 102 -7.14 19.14 -3.29
C ALA A 102 -6.26 18.89 -2.04
N VAL A 103 -6.35 19.76 -1.02
CA VAL A 103 -5.60 19.61 0.24
C VAL A 103 -6.04 18.36 1.00
N VAL A 104 -7.35 18.15 1.17
CA VAL A 104 -7.87 16.96 1.86
C VAL A 104 -7.47 15.69 1.10
N THR A 105 -7.61 15.68 -0.22
CA THR A 105 -7.18 14.58 -1.09
C THR A 105 -5.70 14.27 -0.88
N LEU A 106 -4.83 15.29 -0.92
CA LEU A 106 -3.39 15.15 -0.72
C LEU A 106 -3.08 14.50 0.63
N LEU A 107 -3.68 15.02 1.72
CA LEU A 107 -3.43 14.54 3.08
C LEU A 107 -3.97 13.13 3.31
N VAL A 108 -5.22 12.86 2.91
CA VAL A 108 -5.89 11.56 3.15
C VAL A 108 -5.25 10.46 2.30
N LEU A 109 -5.01 10.69 1.00
CA LEU A 109 -4.28 9.71 0.19
C LEU A 109 -2.84 9.53 0.67
N GLY A 110 -2.22 10.59 1.21
CA GLY A 110 -0.90 10.52 1.83
C GLY A 110 -0.90 9.56 3.00
N LEU A 111 -1.85 9.72 3.92
CA LEU A 111 -2.01 8.82 5.05
C LEU A 111 -2.34 7.40 4.58
N PHE A 112 -3.31 7.26 3.69
CA PHE A 112 -3.81 5.96 3.25
C PHE A 112 -2.78 5.14 2.47
N LEU A 113 -1.95 5.78 1.65
CA LEU A 113 -0.90 5.11 0.89
C LEU A 113 0.38 4.96 1.72
N LEU A 114 0.77 5.92 2.55
CA LEU A 114 2.05 5.85 3.26
C LEU A 114 1.97 5.07 4.58
N LEU A 115 0.83 5.08 5.29
CA LEU A 115 0.68 4.43 6.59
C LEU A 115 0.85 2.91 6.54
N PRO A 116 0.25 2.16 5.58
CA PRO A 116 0.46 0.71 5.49
C PRO A 116 1.91 0.36 5.18
N ARG A 117 2.59 1.21 4.40
CA ARG A 117 4.01 1.06 4.05
C ARG A 117 4.90 1.35 5.27
N ALA A 118 4.53 2.31 6.11
CA ALA A 118 5.19 2.59 7.39
C ALA A 118 5.04 1.43 8.38
N VAL A 119 3.82 0.91 8.53
CA VAL A 119 3.56 -0.26 9.39
C VAL A 119 4.31 -1.49 8.90
N ALA A 120 4.30 -1.77 7.59
CA ALA A 120 5.04 -2.90 7.02
C ALA A 120 6.56 -2.76 7.26
N ALA A 121 7.14 -1.56 7.10
CA ALA A 121 8.54 -1.31 7.38
C ALA A 121 8.88 -1.53 8.87
N LEU A 122 8.02 -1.05 9.78
CA LEU A 122 8.20 -1.19 11.22
C LEU A 122 8.12 -2.66 11.67
N VAL A 123 7.14 -3.41 11.15
CA VAL A 123 6.98 -4.84 11.43
C VAL A 123 8.20 -5.63 10.95
N ARG A 124 8.73 -5.33 9.74
CA ARG A 124 9.96 -5.97 9.23
C ARG A 124 11.17 -5.63 10.09
N ARG A 125 11.31 -4.38 10.57
CA ARG A 125 12.38 -3.97 11.49
C ARG A 125 12.29 -4.72 12.82
N SER A 126 11.09 -4.85 13.38
CA SER A 126 10.86 -5.52 14.66
C SER A 126 11.15 -7.03 14.59
N ARG A 127 10.84 -7.69 13.46
CA ARG A 127 11.21 -9.10 13.23
C ARG A 127 12.72 -9.31 13.06
N ARG A 128 13.43 -8.37 12.43
CA ARG A 128 14.90 -8.41 12.32
C ARG A 128 15.57 -8.24 13.68
N ASN A 129 14.99 -7.40 14.54
CA ASN A 129 15.49 -7.17 15.91
C ASN A 129 15.20 -8.34 16.87
N ARG A 130 14.24 -9.21 16.54
CA ARG A 130 13.91 -10.44 17.28
C ARG A 130 14.76 -11.65 16.88
N GLN A 131 15.78 -11.48 16.04
CA GLN A 131 16.84 -12.48 15.86
C GLN A 131 18.15 -12.09 16.59
N PRO A 132 18.17 -11.89 17.93
CA PRO A 132 19.40 -12.04 18.68
C PRO A 132 19.63 -13.55 18.91
N GLY A 133 20.69 -14.10 18.31
CA GLY A 133 21.25 -15.37 18.75
C GLY A 133 20.87 -16.62 17.93
N ARG A 134 21.39 -16.72 16.70
CA ARG A 134 21.87 -18.02 16.18
C ARG A 134 23.37 -18.20 16.46
N SER A 135 23.89 -17.49 17.46
CA SER A 135 25.28 -17.49 17.93
C SER A 135 25.50 -18.45 19.12
N GLY A 136 24.71 -19.51 19.19
CA GLY A 136 24.74 -20.47 20.28
C GLY A 136 24.46 -21.89 19.82
N GLN A 137 24.86 -22.26 18.60
CA GLN A 137 25.12 -23.66 18.34
C GLN A 137 26.51 -23.92 18.90
N PRO A 138 26.67 -24.49 20.12
CA PRO A 138 27.97 -24.99 20.52
C PRO A 138 28.41 -25.94 19.42
N ALA A 139 29.60 -25.69 18.86
CA ALA A 139 30.27 -26.66 18.02
C ALA A 139 30.10 -28.02 18.70
N SER A 140 29.44 -28.94 18.01
CA SER A 140 29.20 -30.29 18.47
C SER A 140 30.48 -30.80 19.12
N ALA A 141 30.49 -30.86 20.45
CA ALA A 141 31.59 -31.43 21.21
C ALA A 141 31.74 -32.95 20.94
N GLY A 142 30.86 -33.52 20.10
CA GLY A 142 30.95 -34.89 19.60
C GLY A 142 31.99 -35.12 18.51
N ASP A 143 32.59 -34.07 17.92
CA ASP A 143 33.61 -34.23 16.85
C ASP A 143 35.05 -34.25 17.39
N ARG A 144 35.24 -34.02 18.70
CA ARG A 144 36.57 -34.02 19.34
C ARG A 144 36.93 -35.33 20.06
N LEU A 145 36.03 -36.31 20.04
CA LEU A 145 36.24 -37.61 20.69
C LEU A 145 36.66 -38.72 19.71
N THR A 146 36.54 -38.50 18.40
CA THR A 146 36.90 -39.47 17.36
C THR A 146 38.34 -39.34 16.84
N ASP A 147 39.09 -38.34 17.31
CA ASP A 147 40.46 -38.04 16.84
C ASP A 147 41.55 -38.36 17.90
N ARG A 148 41.19 -39.16 18.92
CA ARG A 148 42.09 -39.56 20.02
C ARG A 148 42.08 -41.07 20.33
N ALA A 149 41.77 -41.91 19.34
CA ALA A 149 41.88 -43.36 19.46
C ALA A 149 42.85 -43.91 18.41
#